data_AF-A0A920RST4-F1
#
_entry.id   AF-A0A920RST4-F1
#
_cell.length_a   1.000
_cell.length_b   1.000
_cell.length_c   1.000
_cell.angle_alpha   90.00
_cell.angle_beta   90.00
_cell.angle_gamma   90.00
#
_symmetry.space_group_name_H-M   'P 1'
#
loop_
_entity.id
_entity.type
_entity.pdbx_description
1 polymer ?
#
loop_
_entity_poly.entity_id
_entity_poly.type
_entity_poly.pdbx_seq_one_letter_code
_entity_poly.pdbx_strand_id
1 'polypeptide(L)'
;MVTDEAVAWLTKLRDKEKPFFLFVNYHEPHDPIASAPRFTKRYSDKGQRSRFQPDISSLAAHHGNVTQMDDAFGRLMKTLDEQNLSQNTMVFFTSDKAQPSSNRTLTVRRDRCVARRGRLRRGEFVYQE
;
A
#
# COMPACT_ATOMS: atom_id res chain seq x y z
N MET A 1 -2.68 -5.96 -11.61
CA MET A 1 -1.88 -5.07 -10.72
C MET A 1 -0.51 -5.69 -10.53
N VAL A 2 0.51 -4.93 -10.13
CA VAL A 2 1.87 -5.48 -9.87
C VAL A 2 1.86 -6.63 -8.86
N THR A 3 0.90 -6.65 -7.95
CA THR A 3 0.64 -7.76 -7.01
C THR A 3 0.45 -9.11 -7.70
N ASP A 4 -0.21 -9.15 -8.86
CA ASP A 4 -0.51 -10.43 -9.52
C ASP A 4 0.77 -11.10 -10.01
N GLU A 5 1.72 -10.31 -10.51
CA GLU A 5 3.06 -10.75 -10.88
C GLU A 5 3.88 -11.19 -9.65
N ALA A 6 3.81 -10.43 -8.55
CA ALA A 6 4.48 -10.78 -7.30
C ALA A 6 3.97 -12.12 -6.73
N VAL A 7 2.65 -12.34 -6.76
CA VAL A 7 2.02 -13.60 -6.33
C VAL A 7 2.40 -14.74 -7.26
N ALA A 8 2.37 -14.54 -8.59
CA ALA A 8 2.79 -15.55 -9.54
C ALA A 8 4.26 -15.93 -9.34
N TRP A 9 5.13 -14.95 -9.08
CA TRP A 9 6.53 -15.20 -8.79
C TRP A 9 6.73 -16.01 -7.50
N LEU A 10 6.06 -15.61 -6.41
CA LEU A 10 6.13 -16.29 -5.11
C LEU A 10 5.64 -17.74 -5.15
N THR A 11 4.62 -18.02 -5.96
CA THR A 11 3.93 -19.32 -5.98
C THR A 11 4.46 -20.28 -7.05
N LYS A 12 4.88 -19.76 -8.21
CA LYS A 12 5.19 -20.59 -9.39
C LYS A 12 6.63 -20.50 -9.86
N LEU A 13 7.30 -19.37 -9.71
CA LEU A 13 8.57 -19.10 -10.41
C LEU A 13 9.79 -19.15 -9.50
N ARG A 14 9.64 -18.84 -8.21
CA ARG A 14 10.79 -18.84 -7.30
C ARG A 14 11.29 -20.25 -7.02
N ASP A 15 12.60 -20.34 -6.78
CA ASP A 15 13.23 -21.51 -6.18
C ASP A 15 12.82 -21.60 -4.69
N LYS A 16 12.28 -22.75 -4.27
CA LYS A 16 11.77 -22.93 -2.92
C LYS A 16 12.87 -23.20 -1.89
N GLU A 17 14.05 -23.59 -2.32
CA GLU A 17 15.18 -23.96 -1.45
C GLU A 17 16.07 -22.77 -1.10
N LYS A 18 15.89 -21.61 -1.77
CA LYS A 18 16.71 -20.41 -1.58
C LYS A 18 15.94 -19.29 -0.88
N PRO A 19 16.62 -18.45 -0.07
CA PRO A 19 16.04 -17.21 0.40
C PRO A 19 15.74 -16.28 -0.77
N PHE A 20 14.78 -15.38 -0.59
CA PHE A 20 14.40 -14.40 -1.60
C PHE A 20 14.49 -12.96 -1.12
N PHE A 21 14.64 -12.07 -2.09
CA PHE A 21 14.37 -10.64 -1.95
C PHE A 21 13.34 -10.26 -3.03
N LEU A 22 12.23 -9.67 -2.61
CA LEU A 22 11.15 -9.26 -3.50
C LEU A 22 10.85 -7.78 -3.26
N PHE A 23 10.98 -6.96 -4.31
CA PHE A 23 10.72 -5.54 -4.24
C PHE A 23 9.52 -5.19 -5.11
N VAL A 24 8.39 -4.89 -4.46
CA VAL A 24 7.11 -4.60 -5.11
C VAL A 24 6.82 -3.10 -5.01
N ASN A 25 6.80 -2.41 -6.15
CA ASN A 25 6.52 -0.99 -6.24
C ASN A 25 5.12 -0.76 -6.77
N TYR A 26 4.24 -0.27 -5.90
CA TYR A 26 2.91 0.20 -6.29
C TYR A 26 3.01 1.56 -6.96
N HIS A 27 2.21 1.78 -8.00
CA HIS A 27 2.12 3.09 -8.64
C HIS A 27 1.13 3.99 -7.90
N GLU A 28 0.15 3.37 -7.26
CA GLU A 28 -0.89 3.98 -6.47
C GLU A 28 -0.29 4.77 -5.27
N PRO A 29 -0.77 5.99 -4.94
CA PRO A 29 -1.87 6.72 -5.56
C PRO A 29 -1.39 7.82 -6.54
N HIS A 30 -0.26 7.65 -7.22
CA HIS A 30 0.24 8.66 -8.14
C HIS A 30 -0.70 8.86 -9.34
N ASP A 31 -0.70 10.07 -9.90
CA ASP A 31 -1.47 10.39 -11.10
C ASP A 31 -0.89 9.68 -12.34
N PRO A 32 -1.72 9.27 -13.32
CA PRO A 32 -3.18 9.41 -13.37
C PRO A 32 -3.91 8.39 -12.48
N ILE A 33 -4.74 8.88 -11.54
CA ILE A 33 -5.49 8.01 -10.62
C ILE A 33 -6.65 7.34 -11.37
N ALA A 34 -6.59 6.00 -11.46
CA ALA A 34 -7.66 5.15 -11.96
C ALA A 34 -8.01 4.07 -10.92
N SER A 35 -9.15 4.24 -10.25
CA SER A 35 -9.56 3.38 -9.14
C SER A 35 -10.81 2.60 -9.53
N ALA A 36 -10.88 1.31 -9.18
CA ALA A 36 -12.08 0.54 -9.48
C ALA A 36 -13.28 1.09 -8.69
N PRO A 37 -14.49 1.16 -9.28
CA PRO A 37 -15.65 1.75 -8.63
C PRO A 37 -15.99 1.16 -7.26
N ARG A 38 -15.67 -0.11 -7.04
CA ARG A 38 -15.88 -0.79 -5.74
C ARG A 38 -15.08 -0.17 -4.57
N PHE A 39 -13.98 0.52 -4.87
CA PHE A 39 -13.15 1.17 -3.85
C PHE A 39 -13.52 2.65 -3.69
N THR A 40 -13.83 3.35 -4.78
CA THR A 40 -14.21 4.78 -4.73
C THR A 40 -15.55 5.01 -4.05
N LYS A 41 -16.52 4.10 -4.24
CA LYS A 41 -17.85 4.12 -3.60
C LYS A 41 -17.84 4.14 -2.06
N ARG A 42 -16.71 3.80 -1.44
CA ARG A 42 -16.55 3.83 0.02
C ARG A 42 -16.33 5.25 0.56
N TYR A 43 -16.08 6.21 -0.32
CA TYR A 43 -15.67 7.56 0.04
C TYR A 43 -16.69 8.60 -0.44
N SER A 44 -16.66 9.75 0.22
CA SER A 44 -17.56 10.86 -0.11
C SER A 44 -17.23 11.49 -1.46
N ASP A 45 -18.24 11.62 -2.32
CA ASP A 45 -18.15 12.34 -3.59
C ASP A 45 -18.27 13.86 -3.46
N LYS A 46 -18.29 14.40 -2.24
CA LYS A 46 -18.21 15.85 -1.98
C LYS A 46 -16.79 16.38 -2.23
N GLY A 47 -16.68 17.54 -2.88
CA GLY A 47 -15.41 18.24 -3.09
C GLY A 47 -15.13 18.53 -4.56
N GLN A 48 -13.88 18.87 -4.88
CA GLN A 48 -13.42 19.06 -6.25
C GLN A 48 -13.51 17.75 -7.03
N ARG A 49 -13.84 17.81 -8.32
CA ARG A 49 -13.85 16.63 -9.19
C ARG A 49 -12.44 16.15 -9.47
N SER A 50 -12.26 14.83 -9.57
CA SER A 50 -10.98 14.26 -9.98
C SER A 50 -10.68 14.67 -11.43
N ARG A 51 -9.41 15.02 -11.69
CA ARG A 51 -8.92 15.36 -13.03
C ARG A 51 -9.04 14.18 -14.01
N PHE A 52 -8.84 12.96 -13.50
CA PHE A 52 -8.78 11.74 -14.31
C PHE A 52 -10.03 10.86 -14.18
N GLN A 53 -10.90 11.13 -13.18
CA GLN A 53 -12.20 10.47 -12.98
C GLN A 53 -13.28 11.53 -12.66
N PRO A 54 -13.76 12.32 -13.65
CA PRO A 54 -14.60 13.49 -13.40
C PRO A 54 -15.97 13.19 -12.78
N ASP A 55 -16.40 11.92 -12.79
CA ASP A 55 -17.64 11.42 -12.19
C ASP A 55 -17.60 11.39 -10.65
N ILE A 56 -16.40 11.38 -10.05
CA ILE A 56 -16.20 11.34 -8.58
C ILE A 56 -15.34 12.51 -8.08
N SER A 57 -15.29 12.69 -6.76
CA SER A 57 -14.40 13.69 -6.17
C SER A 57 -12.93 13.27 -6.25
N SER A 58 -12.01 14.22 -6.27
CA SER A 58 -10.56 13.96 -6.19
C SER A 58 -10.21 13.20 -4.91
N LEU A 59 -10.92 13.47 -3.81
CA LEU A 59 -10.79 12.76 -2.55
C LEU A 59 -11.22 11.29 -2.67
N ALA A 60 -12.37 11.03 -3.28
CA ALA A 60 -12.89 9.68 -3.48
C ALA A 60 -11.99 8.88 -4.44
N ALA A 61 -11.49 9.51 -5.50
CA ALA A 61 -10.53 8.92 -6.41
C ALA A 61 -9.25 8.50 -5.67
N HIS A 62 -8.65 9.43 -4.93
CA HIS A 62 -7.40 9.21 -4.20
C HIS A 62 -7.53 8.15 -3.09
N HIS A 63 -8.49 8.28 -2.18
CA HIS A 63 -8.69 7.31 -1.10
C HIS A 63 -9.15 5.94 -1.62
N GLY A 64 -9.96 5.93 -2.68
CA GLY A 64 -10.30 4.70 -3.40
C GLY A 64 -9.05 4.00 -3.94
N ASN A 65 -8.09 4.77 -4.45
CA ASN A 65 -6.84 4.23 -4.99
C ASN A 65 -5.93 3.64 -3.90
N VAL A 66 -5.79 4.35 -2.78
CA VAL A 66 -5.07 3.86 -1.59
C VAL A 66 -5.71 2.56 -1.07
N THR A 67 -7.04 2.49 -1.05
CA THR A 67 -7.77 1.27 -0.61
C THR A 67 -7.57 0.11 -1.58
N GLN A 68 -7.50 0.40 -2.88
CA GLN A 68 -7.22 -0.60 -3.90
C GLN A 68 -5.80 -1.15 -3.75
N MET A 69 -4.82 -0.30 -3.46
CA MET A 69 -3.44 -0.71 -3.16
C MET A 69 -3.39 -1.57 -1.90
N ASP A 70 -4.11 -1.19 -0.84
CA ASP A 70 -4.21 -1.94 0.41
C ASP A 70 -4.82 -3.34 0.20
N ASP A 71 -5.91 -3.45 -0.56
CA ASP A 71 -6.51 -4.73 -0.96
C ASP A 71 -5.50 -5.61 -1.72
N ALA A 72 -4.74 -5.01 -2.63
CA ALA A 72 -3.72 -5.71 -3.40
C ALA A 72 -2.54 -6.15 -2.52
N PHE A 73 -2.06 -5.31 -1.60
CA PHE A 73 -1.06 -5.66 -0.62
C PHE A 73 -1.55 -6.78 0.30
N GLY A 74 -2.80 -6.74 0.74
CA GLY A 74 -3.43 -7.81 1.53
C GLY A 74 -3.42 -9.16 0.80
N ARG A 75 -3.64 -9.20 -0.52
CA ARG A 75 -3.51 -10.42 -1.31
C ARG A 75 -2.08 -10.97 -1.33
N LEU A 76 -1.07 -10.10 -1.39
CA LEU A 76 0.34 -10.51 -1.30
C LEU A 76 0.64 -11.11 0.07
N MET A 77 0.19 -10.48 1.15
CA MET A 77 0.38 -10.98 2.52
C MET A 77 -0.31 -12.33 2.73
N LYS A 78 -1.56 -12.46 2.28
CA LYS A 78 -2.31 -13.74 2.30
C LYS A 78 -1.56 -14.84 1.55
N THR A 79 -0.92 -14.50 0.43
CA THR A 79 -0.11 -15.46 -0.34
C THR A 79 1.12 -15.91 0.46
N LEU A 80 1.79 -15.01 1.20
CA LEU A 80 2.89 -15.39 2.08
C LEU A 80 2.41 -16.35 3.18
N ASP A 81 1.25 -16.11 3.78
CA ASP A 81 0.65 -17.00 4.78
C ASP A 81 0.32 -18.38 4.18
N GLU A 82 -0.36 -18.41 3.03
CA GLU A 82 -0.73 -19.66 2.34
C GLU A 82 0.48 -20.47 1.88
N GLN A 83 1.62 -19.82 1.62
CA GLN A 83 2.89 -20.48 1.29
C GLN A 83 3.73 -20.82 2.53
N ASN A 84 3.23 -20.58 3.75
CA ASN A 84 3.93 -20.76 5.03
C ASN A 84 5.25 -19.95 5.12
N LEU A 85 5.28 -18.77 4.52
CA LEU A 85 6.47 -17.91 4.46
C LEU A 85 6.44 -16.77 5.47
N SER A 86 5.29 -16.45 6.05
CA SER A 86 5.12 -15.25 6.90
C SER A 86 6.01 -15.25 8.15
N GLN A 87 6.24 -16.42 8.75
CA GLN A 87 7.09 -16.55 9.94
C GLN A 87 8.59 -16.39 9.67
N ASN A 88 9.02 -16.48 8.40
CA ASN A 88 10.43 -16.40 8.00
C ASN A 88 10.68 -15.32 6.95
N THR A 89 9.78 -14.35 6.82
CA THR A 89 9.90 -13.25 5.85
C THR A 89 9.77 -11.92 6.58
N MET A 90 10.79 -11.08 6.46
CA MET A 90 10.69 -9.69 6.91
C MET A 90 10.03 -8.84 5.84
N VAL A 91 8.96 -8.14 6.20
CA VAL A 91 8.23 -7.26 5.27
C VAL A 91 8.48 -5.81 5.65
N PHE A 92 8.97 -5.04 4.68
CA PHE A 92 9.12 -3.59 4.78
C PHE A 92 8.07 -2.92 3.90
N PHE A 93 7.29 -2.02 4.48
CA PHE A 93 6.33 -1.20 3.75
C PHE A 93 6.70 0.28 3.91
N THR A 94 6.89 0.98 2.80
CA THR A 94 7.33 2.38 2.79
C THR A 94 6.79 3.11 1.57
N SER A 95 6.91 4.44 1.57
CA SER A 95 6.59 5.33 0.45
C SER A 95 7.83 6.09 0.02
N ASP A 96 7.96 6.41 -1.27
CA ASP A 96 9.05 7.23 -1.78
C ASP A 96 8.88 8.71 -1.39
N LYS A 97 7.63 9.17 -1.29
CA LYS A 97 7.24 10.54 -0.92
C LYS A 97 5.89 10.58 -0.19
N ALA A 98 5.70 11.64 0.60
CA ALA A 98 4.39 11.99 1.13
C ALA A 98 3.66 12.94 0.18
N GLN A 99 2.33 12.84 0.11
CA GLN A 99 1.52 13.78 -0.66
C GLN A 99 1.62 15.19 -0.03
N PRO A 100 1.86 16.26 -0.81
CA PRO A 100 1.84 17.61 -0.29
C PRO A 100 0.43 17.96 0.21
N SER A 101 0.23 18.01 1.52
CA SER A 101 -1.04 18.49 2.10
C SER A 101 -1.12 20.00 1.96
N SER A 102 -2.06 20.50 1.17
CA SER A 102 -2.35 21.94 1.06
C SER A 102 -3.12 22.45 2.29
N ASN A 103 -2.53 22.38 3.50
CA ASN A 103 -2.87 23.26 4.62
C ASN A 103 -1.89 23.15 5.80
N ARG A 104 -1.13 24.23 6.00
CA ARG A 104 -0.51 24.80 7.22
C ARG A 104 0.16 23.86 8.25
N THR A 105 1.48 24.03 8.34
CA THR A 105 2.36 23.77 9.50
C THR A 105 2.11 22.46 10.25
N LEU A 106 2.63 21.36 9.70
CA LEU A 106 3.02 20.22 10.52
C LEU A 106 4.44 20.48 11.03
N THR A 107 4.56 20.70 12.34
CA THR A 107 5.86 20.69 13.02
C THR A 107 6.55 19.36 12.70
N VAL A 108 7.58 19.41 11.84
CA VAL A 108 8.43 18.26 11.56
C VAL A 108 9.20 17.92 12.83
N ARG A 109 8.73 16.91 13.57
CA ARG A 109 9.60 16.21 14.52
C ARG A 109 10.40 15.18 13.74
N ARG A 110 11.69 15.48 13.54
CA ARG A 110 12.72 14.55 13.07
C ARG A 110 12.84 13.42 14.10
N ASP A 111 12.37 12.23 13.77
CA ASP A 111 12.84 10.96 14.34
C ASP A 111 12.68 9.91 13.22
N ARG A 112 13.67 9.71 12.34
CA ARG A 112 14.77 8.74 12.40
C ARG A 112 14.29 7.27 12.43
N CYS A 113 14.67 6.50 11.41
CA CYS A 113 14.56 5.04 11.35
C CYS A 113 14.98 4.41 12.68
N VAL A 114 14.04 3.82 13.42
CA VAL A 114 14.35 2.96 14.56
C VAL A 114 13.35 1.80 14.59
N ALA A 115 13.85 0.58 14.42
CA ALA A 115 13.09 -0.63 14.70
C ALA A 115 12.87 -0.78 16.21
N ARG A 116 11.62 -0.98 16.66
CA ARG A 116 11.31 -1.42 18.03
C ARG A 116 10.16 -2.42 18.07
N ARG A 117 10.27 -3.36 19.02
CA ARG A 117 9.29 -4.40 19.37
C ARG A 117 8.01 -3.77 19.96
N GLY A 118 6.85 -4.09 19.38
CA GLY A 118 5.56 -4.17 20.06
C GLY A 118 4.74 -2.88 20.31
N ARG A 119 3.45 -2.99 19.94
CA ARG A 119 2.24 -2.19 20.22
C ARG A 119 2.06 -0.85 19.49
N LEU A 120 1.01 -0.82 18.69
CA LEU A 120 0.60 0.19 17.71
C LEU A 120 0.08 1.50 18.34
N ARG A 121 0.65 2.64 17.94
CA ARG A 121 -0.07 3.93 17.83
C ARG A 121 0.39 4.67 16.57
N ARG A 122 -0.56 4.82 15.62
CA ARG A 122 -0.57 5.60 14.38
C ARG A 122 0.68 5.53 13.48
N GLY A 123 0.46 5.00 12.27
CA GLY A 123 1.22 5.39 11.09
C GLY A 123 2.50 4.62 10.81
N GLU A 124 2.63 3.38 11.30
CA GLU A 124 3.70 2.45 10.90
C GLU A 124 3.13 1.03 10.97
N PHE A 125 3.30 0.23 9.91
CA PHE A 125 2.96 -1.20 9.89
C PHE A 125 4.26 -2.00 9.82
N VAL A 126 4.64 -2.57 10.96
CA VAL A 126 5.58 -3.70 11.03
C VAL A 126 4.73 -4.91 11.44
N TYR A 127 4.55 -5.87 10.52
CA TYR A 127 3.99 -7.17 10.87
C TYR A 127 5.05 -7.95 11.66
N GLN A 128 4.80 -8.16 12.95
CA GLN A 128 5.51 -9.13 13.81
C GLN A 128 4.44 -9.83 14.65
N GLU A 129 4.34 -11.15 14.50
CA GLU A 129 3.86 -12.04 15.58
C GLU A 129 5.08 -12.53 16.38
#